data_AF-A0A9P7D208-F1
#
_entry.id   AF-A0A9P7D208-F1
#
_cell.length_a   1.000
_cell.length_b   1.000
_cell.length_c   1.000
_cell.angle_alpha   90.00
_cell.angle_beta   90.00
_cell.angle_gamma   90.00
#
_symmetry.space_group_name_H-M   'P 1'
#
loop_
_entity.id
_entity.type
_entity.pdbx_description
1 polymer ?
#
loop_
_entity_poly.entity_id
_entity_poly.type
_entity_poly.pdbx_seq_one_letter_code
_entity_poly.pdbx_strand_id
1 'polypeptide(L)' 'KHLHHLCKSDSPPCPHCPGIDETVYHHPLKCLHFQQDCHSLVQALGHRATSIQLLLTNPSTAPTL' A
#
# COMPACT_ATOMS: atom_id res chain seq x y z
N LYS A 1 -15.19 -6.43 -22.68
CA LYS A 1 -14.05 -7.36 -22.84
C LYS A 1 -12.76 -6.55 -22.72
N HIS A 2 -12.24 -6.31 -21.51
CA HIS A 2 -11.13 -5.35 -21.31
C HIS A 2 -10.10 -5.74 -20.22
N LEU A 3 -10.11 -6.98 -19.70
CA LEU A 3 -9.24 -7.38 -18.59
C LEU A 3 -8.22 -8.47 -18.99
N HIS A 4 -7.62 -8.38 -20.17
CA HIS A 4 -6.65 -9.38 -20.66
C HIS A 4 -5.16 -9.04 -20.40
N HIS A 5 -4.85 -7.92 -19.73
CA HIS A 5 -3.48 -7.41 -19.64
C HIS A 5 -2.97 -7.21 -18.20
N LEU A 6 -3.52 -7.93 -17.22
CA LEU A 6 -2.84 -8.08 -15.93
C LEU A 6 -1.81 -9.20 -16.05
N CYS A 7 -0.70 -8.90 -16.72
CA CYS A 7 0.46 -9.79 -16.72
C CYS A 7 1.12 -9.72 -15.33
N LYS A 8 1.58 -10.86 -14.82
CA LYS A 8 2.37 -10.91 -13.58
C LYS A 8 3.72 -10.26 -13.88
N SER A 9 3.98 -9.09 -13.31
CA SER A 9 5.34 -8.58 -13.22
C SER A 9 6.10 -9.37 -12.15
N ASP A 10 7.41 -9.53 -12.32
CA ASP A 10 8.26 -10.00 -11.23
C ASP A 10 8.02 -9.11 -10.00
N SER A 11 7.77 -9.76 -8.86
CA SER A 11 7.52 -9.04 -7.61
C SER A 11 8.87 -8.53 -7.10
N PRO A 12 9.05 -7.21 -6.91
CA PRO A 12 10.28 -6.72 -6.31
C PRO A 12 10.40 -7.26 -4.87
N PRO A 13 11.62 -7.35 -4.31
CA PRO A 13 11.77 -7.67 -2.90
C PRO A 13 11.12 -6.57 -2.05
N CYS A 14 10.48 -6.95 -0.94
CA CYS A 14 9.94 -5.98 0.00
C CYS A 14 11.09 -5.20 0.65
N PRO A 15 11.06 -3.85 0.64
CA PRO A 15 12.15 -3.04 1.21
C PRO A 15 12.26 -3.19 2.75
N HIS A 16 11.18 -3.61 3.40
CA HIS A 16 11.11 -3.72 4.87
C HIS A 16 11.20 -5.16 5.40
N CYS A 17 10.96 -6.16 4.54
CA CYS A 17 10.96 -7.56 4.92
C CYS A 17 12.08 -8.31 4.18
N PRO A 18 13.25 -8.53 4.83
CA PRO A 18 14.39 -9.17 4.18
C PRO A 18 14.05 -10.57 3.67
N GLY A 19 14.38 -10.84 2.40
CA GLY A 19 14.18 -12.15 1.78
C GLY A 19 12.72 -12.51 1.47
N ILE A 20 11.80 -11.55 1.53
CA ILE A 20 10.40 -11.74 1.15
C ILE A 20 10.08 -10.86 -0.05
N ASP A 21 9.56 -11.46 -1.11
CA ASP A 21 9.06 -10.72 -2.26
C ASP A 21 7.78 -9.95 -1.91
N GLU A 22 7.71 -8.72 -2.40
CA GLU A 22 6.54 -7.87 -2.30
C GLU A 22 5.43 -8.38 -3.22
N THR A 23 4.64 -9.30 -2.69
CA THR A 23 3.45 -9.81 -3.37
C THR A 23 2.19 -9.07 -2.91
N VAL A 24 1.13 -9.11 -3.72
CA VAL A 24 -0.21 -8.61 -3.35
C VAL A 24 -0.73 -9.27 -2.07
N TYR A 25 -0.22 -10.46 -1.73
CA TYR A 25 -0.54 -11.10 -0.46
C TYR A 25 0.34 -10.60 0.68
N HIS A 26 1.65 -10.39 0.45
CA HIS A 26 2.56 -9.93 1.48
C HIS A 26 2.29 -8.47 1.88
N HIS A 27 2.25 -7.55 0.91
CA HIS A 27 2.25 -6.12 1.16
C HIS A 27 1.05 -5.67 2.02
N PRO A 28 -0.22 -5.87 1.62
CA PRO A 28 -1.36 -5.43 2.43
C PRO A 28 -1.69 -6.31 3.64
N LEU A 29 -1.32 -7.60 3.65
CA LEU A 29 -1.80 -8.54 4.68
C LEU A 29 -0.73 -9.01 5.67
N LYS A 30 0.55 -8.95 5.31
CA LYS A 30 1.64 -9.52 6.13
C LYS A 30 2.77 -8.54 6.45
N CYS A 31 2.97 -7.49 5.67
CA CYS A 31 4.02 -6.53 5.93
C CYS A 31 3.63 -5.67 7.15
N LEU A 32 4.35 -5.86 8.25
CA LEU A 32 4.11 -5.10 9.49
C LEU A 32 4.36 -3.59 9.27
N HIS A 33 5.35 -3.24 8.44
CA HIS A 33 5.66 -1.84 8.15
C HIS A 33 4.50 -1.16 7.44
N PHE A 34 3.97 -1.80 6.40
CA PHE A 34 2.78 -1.31 5.70
C PHE A 34 1.57 -1.15 6.64
N GLN A 35 1.37 -2.09 7.57
CA GLN A 35 0.31 -1.99 8.58
C GLN A 35 0.52 -0.81 9.53
N GLN A 36 1.76 -0.53 9.93
CA GLN A 36 2.11 0.62 10.78
C GLN A 36 1.88 1.94 10.04
N ASP A 37 2.23 2.02 8.76
CA ASP A 37 1.99 3.20 7.93
C ASP A 37 0.50 3.47 7.76
N CYS A 38 -0.28 2.42 7.46
CA CYS A 38 -1.73 2.51 7.39
C CYS A 38 -2.34 2.95 8.72
N HIS A 39 -1.86 2.40 9.83
CA HIS A 39 -2.34 2.80 11.16
C HIS A 39 -2.02 4.27 11.44
N SER A 40 -0.80 4.72 11.15
CA SER A 40 -0.37 6.11 11.32
C SER A 40 -1.20 7.06 10.45
N LEU A 41 -1.50 6.66 9.21
CA LEU A 41 -2.38 7.38 8.29
C LEU A 41 -3.80 7.53 8.84
N VAL A 42 -4.37 6.44 9.35
CA VAL A 42 -5.70 6.44 9.96
C VAL A 42 -5.72 7.29 11.23
N GLN A 43 -4.66 7.26 12.05
CA GLN A 43 -4.56 8.15 13.21
C GLN A 43 -4.49 9.62 12.82
N ALA A 44 -3.75 9.96 11.77
CA ALA A 44 -3.61 11.34 11.31
C ALA A 44 -4.87 11.90 10.64
N LEU A 45 -5.59 11.08 9.87
CA LEU A 45 -6.73 11.53 9.04
C LEU A 45 -8.09 11.11 9.57
N GLY A 46 -8.15 10.15 10.50
CA GLY A 46 -9.40 9.60 11.04
C GLY A 46 -10.32 9.04 9.94
N HIS A 47 -11.60 9.43 9.99
CA HIS A 47 -12.61 9.02 9.00
C HIS A 47 -12.26 9.43 7.56
N ARG A 48 -11.36 10.39 7.37
CA ARG A 48 -10.94 10.86 6.05
C ARG A 48 -9.96 9.90 5.38
N ALA A 49 -9.32 9.00 6.13
CA ALA A 49 -8.41 7.98 5.61
C ALA A 49 -9.09 6.95 4.70
N THR A 50 -10.43 6.82 4.78
CA THR A 50 -11.19 5.91 3.91
C THR A 50 -11.60 6.57 2.58
N SER A 51 -11.40 7.88 2.44
CA SER A 51 -11.71 8.62 1.21
C SER A 51 -10.56 8.49 0.22
N ILE A 52 -10.71 7.59 -0.75
CA ILE A 52 -9.77 7.40 -1.86
C ILE A 52 -9.54 8.73 -2.60
N GLN A 53 -10.59 9.52 -2.82
CA GLN A 53 -10.46 10.82 -3.50
C GLN A 53 -9.52 11.76 -2.72
N LEU A 54 -9.61 11.79 -1.39
CA LEU A 54 -8.75 12.65 -0.59
C LEU A 54 -7.29 12.20 -0.64
N LEU A 55 -7.05 10.89 -0.49
CA LEU A 55 -5.70 10.29 -0.53
C LEU A 55 -5.01 10.53 -1.87
N LEU A 56 -5.75 10.43 -2.98
CA LEU A 56 -5.21 10.64 -4.31
C LEU A 56 -5.03 12.13 -4.67
N THR A 57 -5.81 13.02 -4.08
CA THR A 57 -5.74 14.47 -4.37
C THR A 57 -4.63 15.16 -3.57
N ASN A 58 -4.29 14.65 -2.39
CA ASN A 58 -3.29 15.26 -1.52
C ASN A 58 -2.08 14.33 -1.37
N PRO A 59 -1.05 14.45 -2.23
CA PRO A 59 0.13 13.59 -2.15
C PRO A 59 0.89 13.75 -0.83
N SER A 60 0.75 14.89 -0.14
CA SER A 60 1.29 15.11 1.20
C SER A 60 0.57 14.31 2.30
N THR A 61 -0.51 13.61 1.99
CA THR A 61 -1.25 12.75 2.93
C THR A 61 -0.99 11.27 2.72
N ALA A 62 -0.28 10.88 1.66
CA ALA A 62 0.17 9.50 1.48
C ALA A 62 1.43 9.29 2.33
N PRO A 63 1.54 8.18 3.09
CA PRO A 63 2.80 7.82 3.73
C PRO A 63 3.87 7.70 2.64
N THR A 64 5.01 8.36 2.85
CA THR A 64 6.13 8.30 1.92
C THR A 64 6.73 6.90 2.01
N LEU A 65 6.41 6.07 1.01
CA LEU A 65 7.02 4.75 0.76
C LEU A 65 8.50 4.91 0.38
#